data_AF-A0A6A5EEA2-F1
#
_entry.id   AF-A0A6A5EEA2-F1
#
_cell.length_a   1.000
_cell.length_b   1.000
_cell.length_c   1.000
_cell.angle_alpha   90.00
_cell.angle_beta   90.00
_cell.angle_gamma   90.00
#
_symmetry.space_group_name_H-M   'P 1'
#
loop_
_entity.id
_entity.type
_entity.pdbx_description
1 polymer ?
#
loop_
_entity_poly.entity_id
_entity_poly.type
_entity_poly.pdbx_seq_one_letter_code
_entity_poly.pdbx_strand_id
1 'polypeptide(L)'
;MTDTAESTFNLEDFFKTVEEVRSLIEKIFCQAEEVQKIYGAILATPNPDKKNKDELELLNSETKKNANLVRAKLKSMQNNLDVDENNKGASVIQRIQKNQHSHLTLCFAEVMRGYHKAQISFREKCKAHIQRQLEIVDEVTTDEELEEMLHRDNLAIFVSDINSDARISSQALSEIESRHQDIICLESSIKQLHDIFADTAMLLETQGELINNIEKNVTSAAEYIDISKAKTCEAVAYKKNPHKIASLPSFFKHFKRKTTAKTAADQNTSDLNHD
;
A
#
# COMPACT_ATOMS: atom_id res chain seq x y z
N MET A 1 20.36 18.66 -18.62
CA MET A 1 21.18 18.03 -17.56
C MET A 1 20.57 18.19 -16.16
N THR A 2 19.55 19.02 -15.97
CA THR A 2 18.81 19.17 -14.71
C THR A 2 17.76 18.07 -14.48
N ASP A 3 17.09 17.62 -15.55
CA ASP A 3 15.98 16.65 -15.52
C ASP A 3 16.35 15.26 -14.96
N THR A 4 17.57 14.79 -15.24
CA THR A 4 18.04 13.47 -14.75
C THR A 4 18.40 13.50 -13.27
N ALA A 5 18.95 14.61 -12.77
CA ALA A 5 19.36 14.75 -11.37
C ALA A 5 18.13 14.90 -10.45
N GLU A 6 17.12 15.63 -10.90
CA GLU A 6 15.85 15.81 -10.20
C GLU A 6 15.03 14.50 -10.16
N SER A 7 15.04 13.74 -11.27
CA SER A 7 14.46 12.39 -11.32
C SER A 7 15.15 11.39 -10.40
N THR A 8 16.49 11.42 -10.27
CA THR A 8 17.22 10.55 -9.34
C THR A 8 16.98 10.89 -7.88
N PHE A 9 16.84 12.19 -7.55
CA PHE A 9 16.55 12.64 -6.19
C PHE A 9 15.13 12.23 -5.76
N ASN A 10 14.16 12.34 -6.65
CA ASN A 10 12.76 11.91 -6.42
C ASN A 10 12.64 10.39 -6.18
N LEU A 11 13.44 9.58 -6.89
CA LEU A 11 13.43 8.13 -6.75
C LEU A 11 14.05 7.65 -5.43
N GLU A 12 15.10 8.32 -4.94
CA GLU A 12 15.71 8.01 -3.64
C GLU A 12 14.72 8.27 -2.48
N ASP A 13 14.04 9.42 -2.49
CA ASP A 13 13.01 9.75 -1.50
C ASP A 13 11.83 8.77 -1.54
N PHE A 14 11.47 8.30 -2.74
CA PHE A 14 10.46 7.25 -2.91
C PHE A 14 10.91 5.94 -2.27
N PHE A 15 12.13 5.47 -2.54
CA PHE A 15 12.63 4.22 -1.95
C PHE A 15 12.80 4.30 -0.44
N LYS A 16 13.21 5.47 0.08
CA LYS A 16 13.21 5.72 1.52
C LYS A 16 11.80 5.58 2.12
N THR A 17 10.80 6.13 1.44
CA THR A 17 9.39 6.00 1.86
C THR A 17 8.93 4.54 1.83
N VAL A 18 9.30 3.78 0.78
CA VAL A 18 9.02 2.33 0.67
C VAL A 18 9.60 1.57 1.85
N GLU A 19 10.86 1.83 2.21
CA GLU A 19 11.53 1.13 3.30
C GLU A 19 10.93 1.50 4.67
N GLU A 20 10.56 2.76 4.87
CA GLU A 20 9.84 3.19 6.07
C GLU A 20 8.48 2.49 6.20
N VAL A 21 7.71 2.36 5.10
CA VAL A 21 6.44 1.62 5.11
C VAL A 21 6.67 0.15 5.40
N ARG A 22 7.66 -0.48 4.76
CA ARG A 22 8.02 -1.88 4.97
C ARG A 22 8.36 -2.17 6.44
N SER A 23 9.20 -1.33 7.05
CA SER A 23 9.58 -1.43 8.46
C SER A 23 8.38 -1.28 9.40
N LEU A 24 7.45 -0.38 9.09
CA LEU A 24 6.22 -0.22 9.88
C LEU A 24 5.29 -1.44 9.75
N ILE A 25 5.16 -2.03 8.56
CA ILE A 25 4.37 -3.26 8.36
C ILE A 25 4.98 -4.42 9.14
N GLU A 26 6.30 -4.60 9.08
CA GLU A 26 7.02 -5.60 9.88
C GLU A 26 6.80 -5.37 11.39
N LYS A 27 6.83 -4.10 11.84
CA LYS A 27 6.54 -3.77 13.23
C LYS A 27 5.12 -4.16 13.65
N ILE A 28 4.11 -3.86 12.82
CA ILE A 28 2.71 -4.25 13.09
C ILE A 28 2.58 -5.77 13.13
N PHE A 29 3.29 -6.49 12.25
CA PHE A 29 3.32 -7.95 12.27
C PHE A 29 3.84 -8.49 13.61
N CYS A 30 4.99 -8.01 14.08
CA CYS A 30 5.51 -8.39 15.39
C CYS A 30 4.54 -8.03 16.52
N GLN A 31 3.90 -6.85 16.46
CA GLN A 31 2.90 -6.43 17.45
C GLN A 31 1.68 -7.38 17.46
N ALA A 32 1.26 -7.90 16.30
CA ALA A 32 0.18 -8.88 16.23
C ALA A 32 0.54 -10.19 16.93
N GLU A 33 1.78 -10.68 16.79
CA GLU A 33 2.27 -11.87 17.48
C GLU A 33 2.33 -11.65 19.00
N GLU A 34 2.81 -10.49 19.44
CA GLU A 34 2.85 -10.14 20.87
C GLU A 34 1.43 -10.01 21.47
N VAL A 35 0.47 -9.39 20.74
CA VAL A 35 -0.93 -9.33 21.18
C VAL A 35 -1.48 -10.74 21.40
N GLN A 36 -1.18 -11.68 20.51
CA GLN A 36 -1.63 -13.05 20.64
C GLN A 36 -1.05 -13.76 21.89
N LYS A 37 0.21 -13.47 22.24
CA LYS A 37 0.83 -13.98 23.47
C LYS A 37 0.13 -13.42 24.72
N ILE A 38 -0.13 -12.11 24.74
CA ILE A 38 -0.80 -11.46 25.86
C ILE A 38 -2.24 -11.97 26.00
N TYR A 39 -2.97 -12.16 24.90
CA TYR A 39 -4.28 -12.81 24.91
C TYR A 39 -4.23 -14.21 25.53
N GLY A 40 -3.21 -15.00 25.20
CA GLY A 40 -2.98 -16.31 25.83
C GLY A 40 -2.75 -16.19 27.34
N ALA A 41 -1.93 -15.23 27.78
CA ALA A 41 -1.66 -15.00 29.20
C ALA A 41 -2.90 -14.54 29.97
N ILE A 42 -3.71 -13.65 29.39
CA ILE A 42 -4.96 -13.16 29.98
C ILE A 42 -5.96 -14.31 30.16
N LEU A 43 -6.07 -15.22 29.18
CA LEU A 43 -6.98 -16.37 29.24
C LEU A 43 -6.49 -17.50 30.15
N ALA A 44 -5.18 -17.55 30.45
CA ALA A 44 -4.60 -18.61 31.29
C ALA A 44 -4.94 -18.44 32.79
N THR A 45 -5.40 -17.27 33.20
CA THR A 45 -5.69 -16.94 34.59
C THR A 45 -7.13 -16.42 34.73
N PRO A 46 -7.91 -16.90 35.72
CA PRO A 46 -9.29 -16.45 35.94
C PRO A 46 -9.40 -14.93 36.15
N ASN A 47 -8.46 -14.37 36.90
CA ASN A 47 -8.31 -12.94 37.11
C ASN A 47 -6.92 -12.50 36.63
N PRO A 48 -6.80 -12.00 35.40
CA PRO A 48 -5.52 -11.62 34.82
C PRO A 48 -4.93 -10.40 35.50
N ASP A 49 -3.61 -10.42 35.62
CA ASP A 49 -2.84 -9.32 36.19
C ASP A 49 -3.10 -8.02 35.44
N LYS A 50 -3.24 -6.92 36.18
CA LYS A 50 -3.36 -5.57 35.62
C LYS A 50 -2.24 -5.26 34.63
N LYS A 51 -1.03 -5.77 34.88
CA LYS A 51 0.13 -5.64 33.99
C LYS A 51 -0.16 -6.11 32.56
N ASN A 52 -0.78 -7.29 32.39
CA ASN A 52 -1.06 -7.84 31.07
C ASN A 52 -2.12 -7.00 30.34
N LYS A 53 -3.11 -6.45 31.07
CA LYS A 53 -4.12 -5.55 30.51
C LYS A 53 -3.50 -4.21 30.08
N ASP A 54 -2.65 -3.61 30.90
CA ASP A 54 -1.95 -2.37 30.60
C ASP A 54 -1.01 -2.54 29.39
N GLU A 55 -0.31 -3.68 29.30
CA GLU A 55 0.56 -4.02 28.16
C GLU A 55 -0.24 -4.22 26.86
N LEU A 56 -1.39 -4.89 26.94
CA LEU A 56 -2.30 -5.05 25.80
C LEU A 56 -2.84 -3.70 25.30
N GLU A 57 -3.22 -2.80 26.20
CA GLU A 57 -3.71 -1.46 25.83
C GLU A 57 -2.62 -0.64 25.13
N LEU A 58 -1.40 -0.68 25.67
CA LEU A 58 -0.25 -0.04 25.03
C LEU A 58 -0.04 -0.59 23.61
N LEU A 59 0.00 -1.92 23.47
CA LEU A 59 0.24 -2.58 22.19
C LEU A 59 -0.86 -2.28 21.16
N ASN A 60 -2.12 -2.26 21.57
CA ASN A 60 -3.25 -1.82 20.74
C ASN A 60 -3.06 -0.37 20.26
N SER A 61 -2.66 0.54 21.16
CA SER A 61 -2.48 1.95 20.85
C SER A 61 -1.31 2.17 19.86
N GLU A 62 -0.20 1.45 20.04
CA GLU A 62 0.95 1.52 19.16
C GLU A 62 0.64 0.91 17.79
N THR A 63 -0.05 -0.23 17.76
CA THR A 63 -0.49 -0.88 16.51
C THR A 63 -1.36 0.07 15.70
N LYS A 64 -2.36 0.71 16.35
CA LYS A 64 -3.20 1.73 15.72
C LYS A 64 -2.38 2.90 15.18
N LYS A 65 -1.41 3.40 15.95
CA LYS A 65 -0.54 4.50 15.52
C LYS A 65 0.28 4.11 14.27
N ASN A 66 0.90 2.94 14.28
CA ASN A 66 1.70 2.45 13.16
C ASN A 66 0.82 2.20 11.93
N ALA A 67 -0.35 1.59 12.10
CA ALA A 67 -1.30 1.34 11.01
C ALA A 67 -1.80 2.65 10.36
N ASN A 68 -2.06 3.68 11.17
CA ASN A 68 -2.40 5.01 10.66
C ASN A 68 -1.25 5.65 9.87
N LEU A 69 0.00 5.46 10.31
CA LEU A 69 1.18 5.98 9.61
C LEU A 69 1.39 5.27 8.27
N VAL A 70 1.24 3.94 8.23
CA VAL A 70 1.28 3.16 6.98
C VAL A 70 0.19 3.65 6.03
N ARG A 71 -1.06 3.75 6.52
CA ARG A 71 -2.19 4.27 5.74
C ARG A 71 -1.93 5.64 5.14
N ALA A 72 -1.40 6.58 5.92
CA ALA A 72 -1.08 7.92 5.44
C ALA A 72 0.02 7.90 4.36
N LYS A 73 1.06 7.09 4.55
CA LYS A 73 2.16 6.95 3.59
C LYS A 73 1.70 6.29 2.28
N LEU A 74 0.91 5.22 2.34
CA LEU A 74 0.33 4.59 1.15
C LEU A 74 -0.55 5.57 0.36
N LYS A 75 -1.43 6.33 1.03
CA LYS A 75 -2.22 7.38 0.37
C LYS A 75 -1.35 8.46 -0.29
N SER A 76 -0.26 8.88 0.36
CA SER A 76 0.70 9.83 -0.21
C SER A 76 1.38 9.25 -1.47
N MET A 77 1.81 7.99 -1.41
CA MET A 77 2.39 7.29 -2.56
C MET A 77 1.41 7.21 -3.74
N GLN A 78 0.13 6.94 -3.48
CA GLN A 78 -0.92 6.93 -4.51
C GLN A 78 -1.11 8.30 -5.15
N ASN A 79 -1.23 9.37 -4.36
CA ASN A 79 -1.42 10.72 -4.90
C ASN A 79 -0.27 11.17 -5.82
N ASN A 80 0.96 10.79 -5.49
CA ASN A 80 2.12 11.10 -6.32
C ASN A 80 2.08 10.36 -7.67
N LEU A 81 1.45 9.18 -7.74
CA LEU A 81 1.28 8.44 -8.99
C LEU A 81 0.27 9.11 -9.93
N ASP A 82 -0.85 9.61 -9.39
CA ASP A 82 -1.94 10.18 -10.18
C ASP A 82 -1.57 11.52 -10.85
N VAL A 83 -0.67 12.30 -10.22
CA VAL A 83 -0.16 13.57 -10.78
C VAL A 83 0.65 13.35 -12.06
N ASP A 84 1.36 12.24 -12.15
CA ASP A 84 2.29 11.98 -13.26
C ASP A 84 1.63 11.29 -14.48
N GLU A 85 0.40 10.75 -14.38
CA GLU A 85 -0.31 10.13 -15.53
C GLU A 85 -0.70 11.15 -16.63
N ASN A 86 -0.77 12.44 -16.30
CA ASN A 86 -1.07 13.51 -17.26
C ASN A 86 0.10 13.81 -18.22
N ASN A 87 1.31 13.28 -17.95
CA ASN A 87 2.45 13.37 -18.85
C ASN A 87 2.60 12.08 -19.67
N LYS A 88 2.62 12.23 -21.01
CA LYS A 88 2.59 11.14 -21.98
C LYS A 88 3.68 10.07 -21.75
N GLY A 89 3.25 8.90 -21.28
CA GLY A 89 3.95 7.62 -21.35
C GLY A 89 4.36 7.08 -19.97
N ALA A 90 3.89 5.88 -19.62
CA ALA A 90 4.24 5.19 -18.38
C ALA A 90 5.76 4.94 -18.29
N SER A 91 6.48 5.87 -17.67
CA SER A 91 7.91 5.78 -17.41
C SER A 91 8.20 4.50 -16.61
N VAL A 92 9.39 3.92 -16.83
CA VAL A 92 9.89 2.79 -16.02
C VAL A 92 9.80 3.11 -14.53
N ILE A 93 10.00 4.37 -14.15
CA ILE A 93 9.90 4.85 -12.77
C ILE A 93 8.46 4.73 -12.25
N GLN A 94 7.46 5.17 -13.01
CA GLN A 94 6.04 5.06 -12.62
C GLN A 94 5.62 3.60 -12.44
N ARG A 95 6.14 2.70 -13.29
CA ARG A 95 5.89 1.25 -13.17
C ARG A 95 6.50 0.68 -11.88
N ILE A 96 7.73 1.07 -11.55
CA ILE A 96 8.37 0.69 -10.28
C ILE A 96 7.53 1.19 -9.12
N GLN A 97 7.16 2.47 -9.12
CA GLN A 97 6.40 3.08 -8.03
C GLN A 97 5.02 2.41 -7.84
N LYS A 98 4.30 2.15 -8.94
CA LYS A 98 3.00 1.46 -8.92
C LYS A 98 3.09 0.02 -8.39
N ASN A 99 4.10 -0.74 -8.82
CA ASN A 99 4.34 -2.09 -8.32
C ASN A 99 4.64 -2.08 -6.80
N GLN A 100 5.51 -1.16 -6.35
CA GLN A 100 5.88 -1.06 -4.94
C GLN A 100 4.69 -0.66 -4.06
N HIS A 101 3.93 0.36 -4.47
CA HIS A 101 2.71 0.76 -3.79
C HIS A 101 1.72 -0.41 -3.68
N SER A 102 1.55 -1.16 -4.77
CA SER A 102 0.64 -2.30 -4.79
C SER A 102 1.07 -3.43 -3.87
N HIS A 103 2.34 -3.81 -3.94
CA HIS A 103 2.91 -4.83 -3.06
C HIS A 103 2.77 -4.44 -1.58
N LEU A 104 3.12 -3.22 -1.22
CA LEU A 104 3.02 -2.74 0.17
C LEU A 104 1.56 -2.69 0.66
N THR A 105 0.61 -2.31 -0.20
CA THR A 105 -0.82 -2.32 0.14
C THR A 105 -1.30 -3.74 0.44
N LEU A 106 -0.89 -4.73 -0.36
CA LEU A 106 -1.21 -6.14 -0.13
C LEU A 106 -0.60 -6.66 1.18
N CYS A 107 0.69 -6.40 1.43
CA CYS A 107 1.34 -6.80 2.67
C CYS A 107 0.68 -6.17 3.89
N PHE A 108 0.33 -4.88 3.81
CA PHE A 108 -0.38 -4.20 4.89
C PHE A 108 -1.75 -4.83 5.16
N ALA A 109 -2.54 -5.09 4.11
CA ALA A 109 -3.83 -5.74 4.23
C ALA A 109 -3.72 -7.15 4.86
N GLU A 110 -2.71 -7.93 4.46
CA GLU A 110 -2.46 -9.25 5.01
C GLU A 110 -2.14 -9.21 6.50
N VAL A 111 -1.24 -8.32 6.92
CA VAL A 111 -0.87 -8.16 8.34
C VAL A 111 -2.08 -7.69 9.16
N MET A 112 -2.84 -6.71 8.67
CA MET A 112 -4.04 -6.21 9.35
C MET A 112 -5.14 -7.28 9.46
N ARG A 113 -5.29 -8.14 8.45
CA ARG A 113 -6.18 -9.31 8.50
C ARG A 113 -5.69 -10.33 9.55
N GLY A 114 -4.39 -10.55 9.64
CA GLY A 114 -3.78 -11.39 10.68
C GLY A 114 -4.08 -10.88 12.08
N TYR A 115 -3.91 -9.57 12.30
CA TYR A 115 -4.26 -8.89 13.53
C TYR A 115 -5.74 -9.06 13.89
N HIS A 116 -6.64 -8.80 12.93
CA HIS A 116 -8.08 -8.97 13.12
C HIS A 116 -8.46 -10.42 13.46
N LYS A 117 -7.83 -11.40 12.80
CA LYS A 117 -8.05 -12.82 13.11
C LYS A 117 -7.65 -13.16 14.56
N ALA A 118 -6.55 -12.61 15.06
CA ALA A 118 -6.15 -12.78 16.45
C ALA A 118 -7.18 -12.18 17.41
N GLN A 119 -7.71 -11.00 17.09
CA GLN A 119 -8.77 -10.35 17.87
C GLN A 119 -10.05 -11.20 17.92
N ILE A 120 -10.57 -11.64 16.77
CA ILE A 120 -11.77 -12.49 16.72
C ILE A 120 -11.53 -13.81 17.48
N SER A 121 -10.36 -14.44 17.31
CA SER A 121 -10.04 -15.65 18.08
C SER A 121 -10.03 -15.43 19.60
N PHE A 122 -9.63 -14.24 20.06
CA PHE A 122 -9.69 -13.90 21.49
C PHE A 122 -11.13 -13.66 21.95
N ARG A 123 -11.96 -12.96 21.17
CA ARG A 123 -13.40 -12.78 21.44
C ARG A 123 -14.10 -14.11 21.68
N GLU A 124 -13.93 -15.05 20.76
CA GLU A 124 -14.58 -16.36 20.84
C GLU A 124 -14.12 -17.17 22.06
N LYS A 125 -12.85 -17.04 22.46
CA LYS A 125 -12.35 -17.69 23.68
C LYS A 125 -12.92 -17.04 24.95
N CYS A 126 -13.07 -15.72 24.98
CA CYS A 126 -13.75 -15.04 26.10
C CYS A 126 -15.21 -15.47 26.20
N LYS A 127 -15.94 -15.52 25.07
CA LYS A 127 -17.32 -16.01 25.01
C LYS A 127 -17.44 -17.44 25.53
N ALA A 128 -16.60 -18.36 25.04
CA ALA A 128 -16.58 -19.74 25.50
C ALA A 128 -16.26 -19.85 27.01
N HIS A 129 -15.42 -18.96 27.54
CA HIS A 129 -15.15 -18.94 28.97
C HIS A 129 -16.36 -18.46 29.77
N ILE A 130 -17.06 -17.42 29.32
CA ILE A 130 -18.31 -16.93 29.95
C ILE A 130 -19.35 -18.06 29.96
N GLN A 131 -19.55 -18.72 28.81
CA GLN A 131 -20.48 -19.86 28.70
C GLN A 131 -20.14 -20.95 29.72
N ARG A 132 -18.86 -21.29 29.86
CA ARG A 132 -18.41 -22.28 30.84
C ARG A 132 -18.70 -21.85 32.29
N GLN A 133 -18.58 -20.57 32.61
CA GLN A 133 -18.89 -20.06 33.96
C GLN A 133 -20.39 -20.07 34.25
N LEU A 134 -21.23 -19.81 33.24
CA LEU A 134 -22.69 -19.93 33.35
C LEU A 134 -23.12 -21.38 33.63
N GLU A 135 -22.51 -22.35 32.93
CA GLU A 135 -22.75 -23.77 33.22
C GLU A 135 -22.34 -24.20 34.64
N ILE A 136 -21.33 -23.56 35.24
CA ILE A 136 -20.88 -23.86 36.61
C ILE A 136 -21.92 -23.41 37.64
N VAL A 137 -22.66 -22.34 37.35
CA VAL A 137 -23.74 -21.81 38.20
C VAL A 137 -25.11 -22.41 37.87
N ASP A 138 -25.13 -23.50 37.09
CA ASP A 138 -26.32 -24.24 36.65
C ASP A 138 -27.27 -23.42 35.76
N GLU A 139 -26.72 -22.44 35.03
CA GLU A 139 -27.44 -21.64 34.05
C GLU A 139 -27.16 -22.19 32.64
N VAL A 140 -28.18 -22.76 32.01
CA VAL A 140 -28.09 -23.29 30.64
C VAL A 140 -28.44 -22.18 29.67
N THR A 141 -27.43 -21.67 28.97
CA THR A 141 -27.57 -20.60 27.98
C THR A 141 -27.19 -21.11 26.60
N THR A 142 -28.05 -20.88 25.60
CA THR A 142 -27.72 -21.15 24.19
C THR A 142 -26.70 -20.15 23.66
N ASP A 143 -26.07 -20.46 22.51
CA ASP A 143 -25.08 -19.55 21.90
C ASP A 143 -25.70 -18.21 21.50
N GLU A 144 -26.93 -18.25 20.95
CA GLU A 144 -27.70 -17.08 20.54
C GLU A 144 -28.11 -16.22 21.74
N GLU A 145 -28.59 -16.83 22.82
CA GLU A 145 -28.92 -16.11 24.06
C GLU A 145 -27.67 -15.45 24.65
N LEU A 146 -26.53 -16.14 24.65
CA LEU A 146 -25.27 -15.58 25.13
C LEU A 146 -24.81 -14.37 24.29
N GLU A 147 -24.93 -14.43 22.96
CA GLU A 147 -24.62 -13.28 22.10
C GLU A 147 -25.55 -12.10 22.34
N GLU A 148 -26.84 -12.34 22.59
CA GLU A 148 -27.78 -11.30 22.99
C GLU A 148 -27.40 -10.69 24.35
N MET A 149 -26.98 -11.50 25.30
CA MET A 149 -26.51 -11.04 26.62
C MET A 149 -25.26 -10.17 26.49
N LEU A 150 -24.30 -10.56 25.64
CA LEU A 150 -23.09 -9.79 25.37
C LEU A 150 -23.38 -8.46 24.65
N HIS A 151 -24.42 -8.39 23.83
CA HIS A 151 -24.83 -7.14 23.18
C HIS A 151 -25.49 -6.14 24.14
N ARG A 152 -26.10 -6.65 25.21
CA ARG A 152 -26.74 -5.81 26.22
C ARG A 152 -25.63 -5.34 27.17
N ASP A 153 -25.35 -4.03 27.18
CA ASP A 153 -24.40 -3.38 28.12
C ASP A 153 -24.79 -3.49 29.62
N ASN A 154 -25.65 -4.44 29.99
CA ASN A 154 -26.16 -4.63 31.33
C ASN A 154 -25.64 -5.94 31.94
N LEU A 155 -24.59 -5.83 32.76
CA LEU A 155 -24.05 -6.94 33.54
C LEU A 155 -25.07 -7.60 34.48
N ALA A 156 -26.14 -6.90 34.86
CA ALA A 156 -27.14 -7.46 35.77
C ALA A 156 -27.86 -8.68 35.20
N ILE A 157 -27.84 -8.86 33.87
CA ILE A 157 -28.44 -10.03 33.20
C ILE A 157 -27.70 -11.31 33.60
N PHE A 158 -26.40 -11.24 33.87
CA PHE A 158 -25.63 -12.38 34.37
C PHE A 158 -25.87 -12.67 35.87
N VAL A 159 -26.51 -11.75 36.61
CA VAL A 159 -26.61 -11.82 38.07
C VAL A 159 -28.03 -12.19 38.53
N SER A 160 -29.06 -11.97 37.70
CA SER A 160 -30.46 -12.01 38.11
C SER A 160 -31.03 -13.38 38.47
N ASP A 161 -30.48 -14.48 37.94
CA ASP A 161 -31.02 -15.84 38.14
C ASP A 161 -30.07 -16.79 38.90
N ILE A 162 -28.88 -16.33 39.32
CA ILE A 162 -27.92 -17.22 39.98
C ILE A 162 -28.33 -17.48 41.43
N ASN A 163 -28.60 -18.75 41.72
CA ASN A 163 -28.98 -19.23 43.04
C ASN A 163 -27.82 -19.10 44.04
N SER A 164 -28.15 -18.75 45.29
CA SER A 164 -27.24 -18.18 46.29
C SER A 164 -26.27 -19.16 46.97
N ASP A 165 -25.60 -20.05 46.23
CA ASP A 165 -24.44 -20.77 46.79
C ASP A 165 -23.22 -19.84 46.77
N ALA A 166 -23.11 -19.04 47.84
CA ALA A 166 -22.55 -17.68 47.81
C ALA A 166 -21.09 -17.56 47.35
N ARG A 167 -20.27 -18.61 47.45
CA ARG A 167 -18.84 -18.54 47.11
C ARG A 167 -18.54 -18.92 45.66
N ILE A 168 -19.16 -20.00 45.16
CA ILE A 168 -18.92 -20.49 43.80
C ILE A 168 -19.57 -19.53 42.80
N SER A 169 -20.81 -19.10 43.09
CA SER A 169 -21.54 -18.08 42.31
C SER A 169 -20.76 -16.76 42.22
N SER A 170 -20.24 -16.27 43.36
CA SER A 170 -19.49 -15.00 43.38
C SER A 170 -18.20 -15.03 42.57
N GLN A 171 -17.48 -16.15 42.57
CA GLN A 171 -16.26 -16.29 41.77
C GLN A 171 -16.58 -16.37 40.28
N ALA A 172 -17.54 -17.20 39.88
CA ALA A 172 -17.97 -17.33 38.49
C ALA A 172 -18.45 -15.98 37.92
N LEU A 173 -19.22 -15.22 38.71
CA LEU A 173 -19.66 -13.87 38.34
C LEU A 173 -18.51 -12.89 38.13
N SER A 174 -17.50 -12.89 39.01
CA SER A 174 -16.31 -12.04 38.84
C SER A 174 -15.52 -12.39 37.59
N GLU A 175 -15.43 -13.67 37.23
CA GLU A 175 -14.76 -14.13 36.03
C GLU A 175 -15.55 -13.74 34.77
N ILE A 176 -16.88 -13.86 34.79
CA ILE A 176 -17.79 -13.41 33.71
C ILE A 176 -17.63 -11.91 33.47
N GLU A 177 -17.69 -11.09 34.52
CA GLU A 177 -17.50 -9.63 34.42
C GLU A 177 -16.13 -9.29 33.82
N SER A 178 -15.07 -9.95 34.29
CA SER A 178 -13.71 -9.75 33.78
C SER A 178 -13.58 -10.09 32.29
N ARG A 179 -14.17 -11.21 31.84
CA ARG A 179 -14.17 -11.61 30.41
C ARG A 179 -15.02 -10.69 29.56
N HIS A 180 -16.18 -10.27 30.05
CA HIS A 180 -17.07 -9.36 29.34
C HIS A 180 -16.40 -8.00 29.11
N GLN A 181 -15.71 -7.46 30.13
CA GLN A 181 -14.93 -6.23 29.99
C GLN A 181 -13.82 -6.37 28.94
N ASP A 182 -13.18 -7.54 28.85
CA ASP A 182 -12.16 -7.80 27.83
C ASP A 182 -12.77 -7.84 26.41
N ILE A 183 -13.99 -8.35 26.24
CA ILE A 183 -14.74 -8.29 24.97
C ILE A 183 -15.04 -6.83 24.59
N ILE A 184 -15.55 -6.02 25.52
CA ILE A 184 -15.85 -4.60 25.28
C ILE A 184 -14.59 -3.84 24.83
N CYS A 185 -13.48 -4.03 25.54
CA CYS A 185 -12.19 -3.40 25.19
C CYS A 185 -11.70 -3.82 23.79
N LEU A 186 -11.85 -5.11 23.46
CA LEU A 186 -11.51 -5.65 22.15
C LEU A 186 -12.37 -5.02 21.04
N GLU A 187 -13.69 -4.96 21.22
CA GLU A 187 -14.60 -4.40 20.23
C GLU A 187 -14.35 -2.90 20.01
N SER A 188 -14.00 -2.16 21.06
CA SER A 188 -13.53 -0.78 20.93
C SER A 188 -12.25 -0.71 20.07
N SER A 189 -11.28 -1.59 20.29
CA SER A 189 -10.06 -1.66 19.47
C SER A 189 -10.37 -1.96 18.00
N ILE A 190 -11.26 -2.91 17.71
CA ILE A 190 -11.72 -3.22 16.34
C ILE A 190 -12.38 -2.00 15.69
N LYS A 191 -13.30 -1.34 16.40
CA LYS A 191 -13.99 -0.12 15.92
C LYS A 191 -12.98 0.99 15.58
N GLN A 192 -11.93 1.15 16.38
CA GLN A 192 -10.87 2.14 16.13
C GLN A 192 -10.02 1.86 14.89
N LEU A 193 -10.01 0.62 14.39
CA LEU A 193 -9.31 0.22 13.15
C LEU A 193 -10.24 0.19 11.93
N HIS A 194 -11.56 0.38 12.10
CA HIS A 194 -12.55 0.31 11.03
C HIS A 194 -12.19 1.19 9.83
N ASP A 195 -11.84 2.46 10.06
CA ASP A 195 -11.49 3.38 8.99
C ASP A 195 -10.22 2.95 8.23
N ILE A 196 -9.30 2.26 8.91
CA ILE A 196 -8.10 1.71 8.26
C ILE A 196 -8.50 0.54 7.35
N PHE A 197 -9.41 -0.34 7.77
CA PHE A 197 -9.90 -1.44 6.93
C PHE A 197 -10.66 -0.93 5.71
N ALA A 198 -11.55 0.06 5.89
CA ALA A 198 -12.30 0.67 4.81
C ALA A 198 -11.36 1.34 3.78
N ASP A 199 -10.39 2.12 4.25
CA ASP A 199 -9.39 2.75 3.38
C ASP A 199 -8.53 1.72 2.65
N THR A 200 -8.13 0.65 3.33
CA THR A 200 -7.30 -0.42 2.73
C THR A 200 -8.09 -1.18 1.66
N ALA A 201 -9.37 -1.48 1.91
CA ALA A 201 -10.24 -2.10 0.93
C ALA A 201 -10.41 -1.21 -0.31
N MET A 202 -10.61 0.10 -0.13
CA MET A 202 -10.70 1.06 -1.24
C MET A 202 -9.38 1.15 -2.03
N LEU A 203 -8.23 1.15 -1.35
CA LEU A 203 -6.91 1.14 -2.01
C LEU A 203 -6.69 -0.14 -2.84
N LEU A 204 -7.14 -1.29 -2.34
CA LEU A 204 -7.07 -2.55 -3.08
C LEU A 204 -8.02 -2.56 -4.29
N GLU A 205 -9.25 -2.07 -4.13
CA GLU A 205 -10.24 -1.97 -5.23
C GLU A 205 -9.74 -1.03 -6.34
N THR A 206 -9.18 0.12 -5.97
CA THR A 206 -8.64 1.12 -6.92
C THR A 206 -7.45 0.57 -7.72
N GLN A 207 -6.69 -0.35 -7.14
CA GLN A 207 -5.62 -1.05 -7.84
C GLN A 207 -6.14 -2.15 -8.78
N GLY A 208 -7.35 -2.68 -8.58
CA GLY A 208 -7.92 -3.80 -9.31
C GLY A 208 -7.12 -5.10 -9.17
N GLU A 209 -7.42 -6.11 -10.00
CA GLU A 209 -6.60 -7.31 -10.22
C GLU A 209 -5.26 -6.96 -10.92
N LEU A 210 -4.44 -6.10 -10.32
CA LEU A 210 -3.03 -5.91 -10.71
C LEU A 210 -2.14 -7.09 -10.24
N ILE A 211 -2.73 -8.28 -10.21
CA ILE A 211 -2.06 -9.55 -9.92
C ILE A 211 -1.25 -10.03 -11.15
N ASN A 212 -1.52 -9.52 -12.35
CA ASN A 212 -0.76 -9.85 -13.55
C ASN A 212 0.17 -8.72 -14.04
N ASN A 213 0.89 -8.11 -13.09
CA ASN A 213 1.87 -7.07 -13.39
C ASN A 213 3.10 -7.60 -14.12
N ILE A 214 3.49 -8.87 -13.96
CA ILE A 214 4.67 -9.42 -14.64
C ILE A 214 4.47 -9.42 -16.15
N GLU A 215 3.35 -9.97 -16.63
CA GLU A 215 3.06 -10.02 -18.07
C GLU A 215 2.98 -8.61 -18.67
N LYS A 216 2.21 -7.71 -18.05
CA LYS A 216 2.09 -6.33 -18.54
C LYS A 216 3.43 -5.58 -18.51
N ASN A 217 4.22 -5.76 -17.45
CA ASN A 217 5.54 -5.14 -17.33
C ASN A 217 6.54 -5.71 -18.36
N VAL A 218 6.51 -7.01 -18.63
CA VAL A 218 7.36 -7.65 -19.63
C VAL A 218 6.95 -7.20 -21.03
N THR A 219 5.66 -7.17 -21.35
CA THR A 219 5.14 -6.71 -22.64
C THR A 219 5.51 -5.25 -22.90
N SER A 220 5.31 -4.34 -21.95
CA SER A 220 5.72 -2.95 -22.11
C SER A 220 7.23 -2.77 -22.23
N ALA A 221 8.05 -3.61 -21.58
CA ALA A 221 9.51 -3.59 -21.77
C ALA A 221 9.90 -4.04 -23.18
N ALA A 222 9.23 -5.06 -23.73
CA ALA A 222 9.43 -5.51 -25.10
C ALA A 222 9.07 -4.40 -26.11
N GLU A 223 7.96 -3.69 -25.91
CA GLU A 223 7.56 -2.54 -26.75
C GLU A 223 8.64 -1.43 -26.78
N TYR A 224 9.24 -1.11 -25.62
CA TYR A 224 10.34 -0.14 -25.55
C TYR A 224 11.59 -0.60 -26.33
N ILE A 225 11.91 -1.90 -26.27
CA ILE A 225 13.04 -2.48 -27.02
C ILE A 225 12.76 -2.37 -28.53
N ASP A 226 11.55 -2.65 -28.98
CA ASP A 226 11.17 -2.55 -30.39
C ASP A 226 11.25 -1.11 -30.91
N ILE A 227 10.76 -0.14 -30.14
CA ILE A 227 10.91 1.29 -30.46
C ILE A 227 12.39 1.69 -30.53
N SER A 228 13.20 1.24 -29.56
CA SER A 228 14.62 1.56 -29.50
C SER A 228 15.40 0.95 -30.67
N LYS A 229 15.03 -0.26 -31.08
CA LYS A 229 15.56 -0.94 -32.28
C LYS A 229 15.21 -0.18 -33.55
N ALA A 230 13.96 0.29 -33.69
CA ALA A 230 13.56 1.11 -34.83
C ALA A 230 14.37 2.42 -34.91
N LYS A 231 14.50 3.14 -33.79
CA LYS A 231 15.29 4.37 -33.71
C LYS A 231 16.78 4.18 -34.00
N THR A 232 17.38 3.07 -33.53
CA THR A 232 18.79 2.75 -33.84
C THR A 232 18.98 2.37 -35.31
N CYS A 233 18.03 1.66 -35.92
CA CYS A 233 18.02 1.40 -37.36
C CYS A 233 17.94 2.71 -38.17
N GLU A 234 17.07 3.64 -37.80
CA GLU A 234 17.00 4.98 -38.41
C GLU A 234 18.32 5.74 -38.25
N ALA A 235 18.90 5.74 -37.05
CA ALA A 235 20.19 6.39 -36.79
C ALA A 235 21.33 5.81 -37.66
N VAL A 236 21.36 4.48 -37.84
CA VAL A 236 22.31 3.81 -38.75
C VAL A 236 22.05 4.22 -40.19
N ALA A 237 20.79 4.34 -40.62
CA ALA A 237 20.44 4.79 -41.96
C ALA A 237 20.87 6.26 -42.21
N TYR A 238 20.70 7.16 -41.23
CA TYR A 238 21.21 8.53 -41.29
C TYR A 238 22.74 8.58 -41.36
N LYS A 239 23.44 7.75 -40.59
CA LYS A 239 24.91 7.64 -40.65
C LYS A 239 25.40 7.17 -42.03
N LYS A 240 24.72 6.19 -42.64
CA LYS A 240 25.09 5.64 -43.96
C LYS A 240 24.78 6.61 -45.11
N ASN A 241 23.83 7.52 -44.95
CA ASN A 241 23.45 8.51 -45.96
C ASN A 241 23.48 9.94 -45.38
N PRO A 242 24.68 10.53 -45.20
CA PRO A 242 24.85 11.85 -44.59
C PRO A 242 24.16 12.98 -45.37
N HIS A 243 23.86 12.78 -46.67
CA HIS A 243 23.15 13.74 -47.51
C HIS A 243 21.63 13.76 -47.33
N LYS A 244 21.06 12.88 -46.50
CA LYS A 244 19.65 12.95 -46.08
C LYS A 244 19.44 13.88 -44.88
N ILE A 245 20.50 14.45 -44.31
CA ILE A 245 20.40 15.46 -43.25
C ILE A 245 19.89 16.77 -43.87
N ALA A 246 18.58 16.97 -43.73
CA ALA A 246 17.84 18.23 -43.80
C ALA A 246 18.10 19.14 -45.02
N SER A 247 17.04 19.36 -45.80
CA SER A 247 16.83 20.70 -46.34
C SER A 247 17.02 21.72 -45.20
N LEU A 248 18.09 22.51 -45.26
CA LEU A 248 18.34 23.59 -44.31
C LEU A 248 17.06 24.42 -44.12
N PRO A 249 16.70 24.82 -42.89
CA PRO A 249 15.66 25.81 -42.66
C PRO A 249 15.90 27.01 -43.57
N SER A 250 14.84 27.53 -44.19
CA SER A 250 14.90 28.59 -45.20
C SER A 250 15.68 29.83 -44.78
N PHE A 251 15.85 30.05 -43.47
CA PHE A 251 16.66 31.12 -42.87
C PHE A 251 18.17 31.04 -43.18
N PHE A 252 18.74 29.86 -43.48
CA PHE A 252 20.18 29.73 -43.77
C PHE A 252 20.54 29.88 -45.26
N LYS A 253 19.57 30.02 -46.17
CA LYS A 253 19.83 30.12 -47.63
C LYS A 253 20.42 31.45 -48.08
N HIS A 254 20.45 32.50 -47.25
CA HIS A 254 20.92 33.84 -47.63
C HIS A 254 22.40 34.14 -47.37
N PHE A 255 23.18 33.19 -46.83
CA PHE A 255 24.59 33.44 -46.47
C PHE A 255 25.64 32.94 -47.49
N LYS A 256 25.26 32.54 -48.71
CA LYS A 256 26.24 32.33 -49.79
C LYS A 256 26.61 33.66 -50.46
N ARG A 257 27.65 34.26 -49.88
CA ARG A 257 28.38 35.47 -50.27
C ARG A 257 28.84 35.43 -51.75
N LYS A 258 28.55 36.50 -52.49
CA LYS A 258 29.21 36.92 -53.75
C LYS A 258 30.70 37.21 -53.47
N THR A 259 31.61 36.59 -54.22
CA THR A 259 33.02 36.99 -54.50
C THR A 259 33.62 35.88 -55.38
N THR A 260 34.30 36.02 -56.52
CA THR A 260 34.66 37.09 -57.47
C THR A 260 35.47 36.38 -58.58
N ALA A 261 35.25 36.76 -59.85
CA ALA A 261 36.13 36.72 -61.05
C ALA A 261 37.15 35.57 -61.29
N LYS A 262 37.24 35.06 -62.54
CA LYS A 262 38.33 35.36 -63.53
C LYS A 262 38.31 34.43 -64.78
N THR A 263 38.03 35.03 -65.94
CA THR A 263 38.69 34.97 -67.29
C THR A 263 39.07 33.67 -68.02
N ALA A 264 38.86 33.72 -69.36
CA ALA A 264 39.51 33.03 -70.52
C ALA A 264 39.04 31.60 -70.87
N ALA A 265 38.92 31.14 -72.13
CA ALA A 265 38.99 31.73 -73.48
C ALA A 265 38.47 30.68 -74.51
N ASP A 266 38.26 31.14 -75.74
CA ASP A 266 38.21 30.44 -77.05
C ASP A 266 37.02 29.55 -77.45
N GLN A 267 36.32 29.99 -78.52
CA GLN A 267 36.53 29.50 -79.90
C GLN A 267 35.69 30.30 -80.93
N ASN A 268 36.38 30.90 -81.94
CA ASN A 268 36.15 30.93 -83.41
C ASN A 268 34.71 30.72 -83.97
N THR A 269 34.20 31.38 -85.03
CA THR A 269 34.78 32.03 -86.23
C THR A 269 33.67 32.69 -87.07
N SER A 270 34.04 33.69 -87.90
CA SER A 270 33.40 34.10 -89.20
C SER A 270 32.01 34.77 -89.15
N ASP A 271 31.64 35.78 -89.95
CA ASP A 271 32.26 36.51 -91.07
C ASP A 271 31.37 37.74 -91.46
N LEU A 272 31.95 38.66 -92.24
CA LEU A 272 31.34 39.57 -93.25
C LEU A 272 30.68 40.93 -92.90
N ASN A 273 31.47 42.00 -93.06
CA ASN A 273 31.41 43.13 -94.04
C ASN A 273 30.17 44.02 -94.30
N HIS A 274 30.55 45.26 -94.69
CA HIS A 274 29.87 46.41 -95.35
C HIS A 274 29.10 47.37 -94.43
N ASP A 275 29.32 48.69 -94.43
CA ASP A 275 30.14 49.64 -95.23
C ASP A 275 30.58 50.80 -94.31
#